data_AF-A0A087IBZ3-F1
#
_entry.id   AF-A0A087IBZ3-F1
#
_cell.length_a   1.000
_cell.length_b   1.000
_cell.length_c   1.000
_cell.angle_alpha   90.00
_cell.angle_beta   90.00
_cell.angle_gamma   90.00
#
_symmetry.space_group_name_H-M   'P 1'
#
loop_
_entity.id
_entity.type
_entity.pdbx_description
1 polymer ?
#
loop_
_entity_poly.entity_id
_entity_poly.type
_entity_poly.pdbx_seq_one_letter_code
_entity_poly.pdbx_strand_id
1 'polypeptide(L)'
;MSKTAKLNNEEKLVKKALEIGGKMAKMQGFDLPQSPQPVRVKAVYLFLVDAKQIAPLPDSKLDGANIKHRLALWIHAALPDNDPLK
;
A
#
# COMPACT_ATOMS: atom_id res chain seq x y z
N MET A 1 8.21 6.69 20.52
CA MET A 1 8.61 7.80 19.62
C MET A 1 8.49 7.33 18.17
N SER A 2 7.27 7.29 17.63
CA SER A 2 7.06 6.90 16.24
C SER A 2 7.39 8.10 15.36
N LYS A 3 8.61 8.14 14.82
CA LYS A 3 8.96 9.10 13.76
C LYS A 3 8.05 8.80 12.57
N THR A 4 6.95 9.53 12.43
CA THR A 4 6.18 9.57 11.18
C THR A 4 7.13 10.13 10.14
N ALA A 5 7.81 9.25 9.41
CA ALA A 5 8.61 9.63 8.26
C ALA A 5 7.67 10.40 7.33
N LYS A 6 7.88 11.73 7.22
CA LYS A 6 7.12 12.56 6.30
C LYS A 6 7.47 12.07 4.90
N LEU A 7 6.60 11.25 4.33
CA LEU A 7 6.75 10.78 2.95
C LEU A 7 6.38 11.95 2.04
N ASN A 8 7.39 12.64 1.51
CA ASN A 8 7.19 13.79 0.62
C ASN A 8 6.38 13.42 -0.64
N ASN A 9 6.34 12.13 -1.01
CA ASN A 9 5.69 11.61 -2.20
C ASN A 9 4.58 10.59 -1.89
N GLU A 10 3.88 10.72 -0.76
CA GLU A 10 2.89 9.72 -0.31
C GLU A 10 1.86 9.35 -1.39
N GLU A 11 1.24 10.32 -2.08
CA GLU A 11 0.28 10.00 -3.16
C GLU A 11 0.89 9.18 -4.31
N LYS A 12 2.13 9.49 -4.70
CA LYS A 12 2.82 8.75 -5.77
C LYS A 12 3.16 7.33 -5.31
N LEU A 13 3.61 7.18 -4.06
CA LEU A 13 3.88 5.89 -3.44
C LEU A 13 2.61 5.03 -3.35
N VAL A 14 1.47 5.63 -2.94
CA VAL A 14 0.18 4.93 -2.93
C VAL A 14 -0.21 4.47 -4.33
N LYS A 15 -0.11 5.34 -5.35
CA LYS A 15 -0.41 4.95 -6.74
C LYS A 15 0.47 3.78 -7.19
N LYS A 16 1.77 3.84 -6.90
CA LYS A 16 2.71 2.75 -7.19
C LYS A 16 2.34 1.46 -6.44
N ALA A 17 1.88 1.58 -5.20
CA ALA A 17 1.42 0.45 -4.40
C ALA A 17 0.20 -0.23 -5.02
N LEU A 18 -0.74 0.55 -5.55
CA LEU A 18 -1.91 0.00 -6.25
C LEU A 18 -1.53 -0.73 -7.54
N GLU A 19 -0.56 -0.19 -8.30
CA GLU A 19 -0.06 -0.84 -9.50
C GLU A 19 0.65 -2.17 -9.20
N ILE A 20 1.59 -2.15 -8.25
CA ILE A 20 2.37 -3.35 -7.90
C ILE A 20 1.47 -4.38 -7.20
N GLY A 21 0.67 -3.94 -6.23
CA GLY A 21 -0.29 -4.80 -5.54
C GLY A 21 -1.31 -5.44 -6.48
N GLY A 22 -1.81 -4.68 -7.47
CA GLY A 22 -2.69 -5.23 -8.51
C GLY A 22 -2.01 -6.24 -9.41
N LYS A 23 -0.76 -6.00 -9.82
CA LYS A 23 0.02 -6.97 -10.60
C LYS A 23 0.30 -8.24 -9.79
N MET A 24 0.71 -8.11 -8.52
CA MET A 24 0.97 -9.25 -7.64
C MET A 24 -0.28 -10.08 -7.40
N ALA A 25 -1.43 -9.44 -7.15
CA ALA A 25 -2.71 -10.11 -7.00
C ALA A 25 -3.04 -10.92 -8.27
N LYS A 26 -2.90 -10.30 -9.45
CA LYS A 26 -3.13 -10.97 -10.74
C LYS A 26 -2.19 -12.16 -10.97
N MET A 27 -0.91 -12.04 -10.59
CA MET A 27 0.05 -13.15 -10.66
C MET A 27 -0.29 -14.30 -9.71
N GLN A 28 -0.94 -14.01 -8.58
CA GLN A 28 -1.46 -15.02 -7.65
C GLN A 28 -2.85 -15.54 -8.02
N GLY A 29 -3.41 -15.11 -9.16
CA GLY A 29 -4.73 -15.55 -9.62
C GLY A 29 -5.91 -14.75 -9.04
N PHE A 30 -5.65 -13.66 -8.32
CA PHE A 30 -6.68 -12.75 -7.82
C PHE A 30 -6.93 -11.60 -8.81
N ASP A 31 -8.20 -11.32 -9.10
CA ASP A 31 -8.58 -10.12 -9.85
C ASP A 31 -9.11 -9.04 -8.90
N LEU A 32 -8.32 -7.98 -8.70
CA LEU A 32 -8.74 -6.89 -7.82
C LEU A 32 -9.80 -6.03 -8.51
N PRO A 33 -10.82 -5.57 -7.77
CA PRO A 33 -11.93 -4.83 -8.35
C PRO A 33 -11.45 -3.53 -9.04
N GLN A 34 -11.96 -3.22 -10.23
CA GLN A 34 -11.71 -1.94 -10.91
C GLN A 34 -12.56 -0.78 -10.36
N SER A 35 -13.09 -0.93 -9.15
CA SER A 35 -13.93 0.03 -8.44
C SER A 35 -13.23 1.38 -8.17
N PRO A 36 -13.97 2.40 -7.68
CA PRO A 36 -13.38 3.68 -7.30
C PRO A 36 -12.18 3.53 -6.36
N GLN A 37 -11.28 4.52 -6.43
CA GLN A 37 -9.97 4.49 -5.77
C GLN A 37 -9.98 4.01 -4.30
N PRO A 38 -10.94 4.40 -3.43
CA PRO A 38 -11.00 3.92 -2.04
C PRO A 38 -11.18 2.41 -1.91
N VAL A 39 -12.00 1.81 -2.79
CA VAL A 39 -12.26 0.37 -2.80
C VAL A 39 -11.01 -0.38 -3.26
N ARG A 40 -10.34 0.11 -4.31
CA ARG A 40 -9.07 -0.45 -4.80
C ARG A 40 -7.96 -0.39 -3.76
N VAL A 41 -7.85 0.72 -3.04
CA VAL A 41 -6.88 0.88 -1.93
C VAL A 41 -7.10 -0.17 -0.86
N LYS A 42 -8.34 -0.36 -0.42
CA LYS A 42 -8.66 -1.36 0.60
C LYS A 42 -8.41 -2.78 0.08
N ALA A 43 -8.78 -3.09 -1.16
CA ALA A 43 -8.58 -4.41 -1.75
C ALA A 43 -7.09 -4.77 -1.85
N VAL A 44 -6.24 -3.85 -2.32
CA VAL A 44 -4.79 -4.03 -2.36
C VAL A 44 -4.21 -4.22 -0.96
N TYR A 45 -4.64 -3.42 0.02
CA TYR A 45 -4.19 -3.56 1.40
C TYR A 45 -4.54 -4.94 1.98
N LEU A 46 -5.77 -5.41 1.82
CA LEU A 46 -6.19 -6.73 2.31
C LEU A 46 -5.40 -7.85 1.64
N PHE A 47 -5.20 -7.77 0.33
CA PHE A 47 -4.37 -8.72 -0.41
C PHE A 47 -2.93 -8.77 0.14
N LEU A 48 -2.30 -7.61 0.39
CA LEU A 48 -0.94 -7.57 0.93
C LEU A 48 -0.83 -8.10 2.36
N VAL A 49 -1.86 -7.89 3.19
CA VAL A 49 -1.94 -8.47 4.53
C VAL A 49 -2.05 -10.00 4.46
N ASP A 50 -2.93 -10.50 3.59
CA ASP A 50 -3.14 -11.94 3.38
C ASP A 50 -1.88 -12.62 2.81
N ALA A 51 -1.24 -11.97 1.83
CA ALA A 51 0.05 -12.36 1.27
C ALA A 51 1.25 -12.14 2.22
N LYS A 52 1.00 -11.71 3.47
CA LYS A 52 2.01 -11.43 4.52
C LYS A 52 3.11 -10.46 4.11
N GLN A 53 2.84 -9.58 3.13
CA GLN A 53 3.76 -8.54 2.67
C GLN A 53 3.78 -7.34 3.63
N ILE A 54 2.66 -7.07 4.30
CA ILE A 54 2.53 -6.00 5.29
C ILE A 54 1.82 -6.51 6.54
N ALA A 55 2.18 -6.00 7.71
CA ALA A 55 1.42 -6.34 8.92
C ALA A 55 0.10 -5.55 8.94
N PRO A 56 -1.00 -6.17 9.43
CA PRO A 56 -2.29 -5.51 9.52
C PRO A 56 -2.25 -4.31 10.47
N LEU A 57 -3.06 -3.31 10.16
CA LEU A 57 -3.35 -2.19 11.03
C LEU A 57 -4.32 -2.64 12.14
N PRO A 58 -4.20 -2.07 13.35
CA PRO A 58 -5.22 -2.23 14.39
C PRO A 58 -6.58 -1.73 13.93
N ASP A 59 -7.66 -2.30 14.44
CA ASP A 59 -9.04 -1.92 14.07
C ASP A 59 -9.32 -0.42 14.30
N SER A 60 -8.73 0.16 15.35
CA SER A 60 -8.82 1.58 15.66
C SER A 60 -8.16 2.51 14.64
N LYS A 61 -7.33 1.96 13.74
CA LYS A 61 -6.61 2.67 12.68
C LYS A 61 -6.92 2.13 11.29
N LEU A 62 -8.00 1.36 11.15
CA LEU A 62 -8.43 0.80 9.87
C LEU A 62 -9.24 1.83 9.05
N ASP A 63 -8.70 3.04 8.92
CA ASP A 63 -9.27 4.12 8.11
C ASP A 63 -8.50 4.32 6.80
N GLY A 64 -9.13 5.04 5.87
CA GLY A 64 -8.58 5.23 4.53
C GLY A 64 -7.24 5.98 4.50
N ALA A 65 -6.97 6.88 5.45
CA ALA A 65 -5.71 7.62 5.49
C ALA A 65 -4.58 6.72 6.01
N ASN A 66 -4.81 5.98 7.10
CA ASN A 66 -3.85 5.04 7.65
C ASN A 66 -3.54 3.88 6.68
N ILE A 67 -4.53 3.37 5.94
CA ILE A 67 -4.30 2.35 4.89
C ILE A 67 -3.39 2.90 3.79
N LYS A 68 -3.67 4.12 3.30
CA LYS A 68 -2.82 4.77 2.29
C LYS A 68 -1.39 4.94 2.78
N HIS A 69 -1.22 5.45 3.99
CA HIS A 69 0.10 5.61 4.60
C HIS A 69 0.84 4.26 4.72
N ARG A 70 0.13 3.18 5.10
CA ARG A 70 0.70 1.84 5.18
C ARG A 70 1.19 1.32 3.83
N LEU A 71 0.41 1.50 2.77
CA LEU A 71 0.79 1.14 1.40
C LEU A 71 2.00 1.95 0.92
N ALA A 72 2.04 3.24 1.26
CA ALA A 72 3.15 4.11 0.91
C ALA A 72 4.45 3.67 1.59
N LEU A 73 4.39 3.34 2.88
CA LEU A 73 5.53 2.80 3.63
C LEU A 73 6.03 1.47 3.06
N TRP A 74 5.11 0.58 2.64
CA TRP A 74 5.50 -0.68 2.01
C TRP A 74 6.29 -0.47 0.72
N ILE A 75 5.82 0.41 -0.17
CA ILE A 75 6.58 0.74 -1.39
C ILE A 75 7.89 1.42 -1.04
N HIS A 76 7.88 2.42 -0.16
CA HIS A 76 9.10 3.11 0.25
C HIS A 76 10.15 2.13 0.81
N ALA A 77 9.73 1.11 1.56
CA ALA A 77 10.63 0.05 2.05
C ALA A 77 11.13 -0.87 0.92
N ALA A 78 10.31 -1.12 -0.11
CA ALA A 78 10.66 -1.95 -1.26
C ALA A 78 11.50 -1.23 -2.33
N LEU A 79 11.47 0.11 -2.36
CA LEU A 79 12.26 0.90 -3.30
C LEU A 79 13.76 0.87 -2.94
N PRO A 80 14.67 0.88 -3.92
CA PRO A 80 16.10 1.01 -3.67
C PRO A 80 16.43 2.40 -3.10
N ASP A 81 17.53 2.51 -2.35
CA ASP A 81 17.95 3.77 -1.68
C ASP A 81 18.26 4.93 -2.65
N ASN A 82 18.43 4.60 -3.93
CA ASN A 82 18.71 5.57 -4.99
C ASN A 82 17.46 5.96 -5.79
N ASP A 83 16.27 5.55 -5.35
CA ASP A 83 15.01 5.87 -6.05
C ASP A 83 14.52 7.29 -5.71
N PRO A 84 14.10 8.10 -6.69
CA PRO A 84 13.61 9.46 -6.46
C PRO A 84 12.30 9.55 -5.66
N LEU A 85 11.61 8.42 -5.43
CA LEU A 85 10.40 8.35 -4.61
C LEU A 85 10.65 7.89 -3.16
N LYS A 86 11.88 7.46 -2.84
CA LYS A 86 12.30 7.13 -1.47
C LYS A 86 12.77 8.36 -0.70
#